data_AF-X1C356-F1
#
_entry.id   AF-X1C356-F1
#
_cell.length_a   1.000
_cell.length_b   1.000
_cell.length_c   1.000
_cell.angle_alpha   90.00
_cell.angle_beta   90.00
_cell.angle_gamma   90.00
#
_symmetry.space_group_name_H-M   'P 1'
#
loop_
_entity.id
_entity.type
_entity.pdbx_description
1 polymer ?
#
loop_
_entity_poly.entity_id
_entity_poly.type
_entity_poly.pdbx_seq_one_letter_code
_entity_poly.pdbx_strand_id
1 'polypeptide(L)'
;GVVFEGLFFYNFFKDINLIGVISLSRPFSADLGYFLAILLLISFLILFVTGFKFARRSIRSENKEVRLKGKLLQFAFIAFTIAAVIEKTARSILIGTVFLDPTILLLSVILVVMRLLLISSAFAFYGGFLLPNWIKKNLTK
;
A
#
# COMPACT_ATOMS: atom_id res chain seq x y z
N GLY A 1 -17.82 6.50 -0.54
CA GLY A 1 -17.70 7.76 0.22
C GLY A 1 -18.68 7.76 1.36
N VAL A 2 -19.94 8.06 1.07
CA VAL A 2 -20.99 8.31 2.07
C VAL A 2 -21.13 7.24 3.16
N VAL A 3 -21.18 5.95 2.82
CA VAL A 3 -21.29 4.86 3.82
C VAL A 3 -20.06 4.80 4.73
N PHE A 4 -18.86 5.00 4.18
CA PHE A 4 -17.63 5.01 4.97
C PHE A 4 -17.61 6.21 5.92
N GLU A 5 -17.94 7.40 5.43
CA GLU A 5 -17.98 8.61 6.25
C GLU A 5 -18.98 8.46 7.40
N GLY A 6 -20.18 7.92 7.12
CA GLY A 6 -21.17 7.61 8.15
C GLY A 6 -20.64 6.65 9.22
N LEU A 7 -20.00 5.54 8.81
CA LEU A 7 -19.39 4.59 9.75
C LEU A 7 -18.20 5.18 10.50
N PHE A 8 -17.40 6.03 9.84
CA PHE A 8 -16.26 6.70 10.46
C PHE A 8 -16.73 7.64 11.57
N PHE A 9 -17.69 8.54 11.27
CA PHE A 9 -18.23 9.46 12.27
C PHE A 9 -18.99 8.73 13.38
N TYR A 10 -19.73 7.66 13.06
CA TYR A 10 -20.36 6.82 14.07
C TYR A 10 -19.33 6.25 15.06
N ASN A 11 -18.23 5.66 14.56
CA ASN A 11 -17.17 5.15 15.43
C ASN A 11 -16.42 6.29 16.15
N PHE A 12 -16.25 7.45 15.53
CA PHE A 12 -15.59 8.61 16.12
C PHE A 12 -16.28 9.09 17.39
N PHE A 13 -17.61 9.19 17.37
CA PHE A 13 -18.40 9.60 18.54
C PHE A 13 -18.61 8.47 19.55
N LYS A 14 -18.56 7.21 19.13
CA LYS A 14 -18.80 6.05 20.00
C LYS A 14 -17.55 5.60 20.76
N ASP A 15 -16.46 5.38 20.04
CA ASP A 15 -15.18 4.94 20.59
C ASP A 15 -14.06 5.18 19.57
N ILE A 16 -13.24 6.20 19.85
CA ILE A 16 -12.11 6.59 18.99
C ILE A 16 -11.07 5.48 18.84
N ASN A 17 -10.98 4.53 19.78
CA ASN A 17 -10.03 3.42 19.72
C ASN A 17 -10.30 2.48 18.52
N LEU A 18 -11.54 2.44 18.03
CA LEU A 18 -11.89 1.67 16.83
C LEU A 18 -11.31 2.28 15.55
N ILE A 19 -11.04 3.59 15.57
CA ILE A 19 -10.41 4.32 14.46
C ILE A 19 -8.90 4.20 14.58
N GLY A 20 -8.34 4.56 15.72
CA GLY A 20 -6.91 4.45 15.98
C GLY A 20 -6.45 5.28 17.15
N VAL A 21 -5.25 4.97 17.64
CA VAL A 21 -4.62 5.64 18.77
C VAL A 21 -3.23 6.09 18.37
N ILE A 22 -2.83 7.27 18.85
CA ILE A 22 -1.45 7.75 18.69
C ILE A 22 -0.64 7.22 19.86
N SER A 23 0.21 6.23 19.61
CA SER A 23 1.15 5.74 20.62
C SER A 23 2.37 6.66 20.71
N LEU A 24 2.62 7.23 21.89
CA LEU A 24 3.82 8.04 22.18
C LEU A 24 5.13 7.26 21.97
N SER A 25 5.09 5.94 22.10
CA SER A 25 6.23 5.05 21.85
C SER A 25 6.56 4.85 20.36
N ARG A 26 5.70 5.30 19.43
CA ARG A 26 5.85 5.10 17.98
C ARG A 26 5.55 6.38 17.20
N PRO A 27 6.40 7.44 17.29
CA PRO A 27 6.09 8.77 16.76
C PRO A 27 5.95 8.83 15.24
N PHE A 28 6.55 7.89 14.51
CA PHE A 28 6.52 7.86 13.05
C PHE A 28 5.39 6.98 12.49
N SER A 29 4.41 6.60 13.31
CA SER A 29 3.39 5.63 12.91
C SER A 29 2.09 5.71 13.70
N ALA A 30 0.97 5.82 12.99
CA ALA A 30 -0.35 5.67 13.58
C ALA A 30 -0.71 4.20 13.77
N ASP A 31 -1.23 3.87 14.95
CA ASP A 31 -1.84 2.57 15.22
C ASP A 31 -3.31 2.66 14.82
N LEU A 32 -3.66 1.93 13.76
CA LEU A 32 -5.02 1.90 13.24
C LEU A 32 -5.83 0.90 14.04
N GLY A 33 -7.03 1.27 14.44
CA GLY A 33 -8.00 0.35 15.03
C GLY A 33 -8.44 -0.70 14.01
N TYR A 34 -9.02 -1.80 14.52
CA TYR A 34 -9.42 -2.94 13.69
C TYR A 34 -10.38 -2.55 12.56
N PHE A 35 -11.27 -1.59 12.79
CA PHE A 35 -12.21 -1.11 11.78
C PHE A 35 -11.48 -0.49 10.58
N LEU A 36 -10.57 0.47 10.82
CA LEU A 36 -9.78 1.07 9.74
C LEU A 36 -8.82 0.07 9.10
N ALA A 37 -8.25 -0.86 9.86
CA ALA A 37 -7.36 -1.88 9.35
C ALA A 37 -8.05 -2.82 8.34
N ILE A 38 -9.25 -3.32 8.68
CA ILE A 38 -10.06 -4.18 7.80
C ILE A 38 -10.44 -3.43 6.52
N LEU A 39 -10.88 -2.17 6.66
CA LEU A 39 -11.27 -1.35 5.52
C LEU A 39 -10.10 -1.06 4.58
N LEU A 40 -8.91 -0.81 5.13
CA LEU A 40 -7.69 -0.62 4.36
C LEU A 40 -7.33 -1.90 3.58
N LEU A 41 -7.46 -3.07 4.22
CA LEU A 41 -7.19 -4.36 3.58
C LEU A 41 -8.16 -4.64 2.43
N ILE A 42 -9.45 -4.33 2.60
CA ILE A 42 -10.45 -4.41 1.53
C ILE A 42 -10.06 -3.46 0.38
N SER A 43 -9.65 -2.23 0.71
CA SER A 43 -9.24 -1.23 -0.28
C SER A 43 -8.02 -1.69 -1.08
N PHE A 44 -7.03 -2.31 -0.43
CA PHE A 44 -5.88 -2.91 -1.11
C PHE A 44 -6.29 -4.05 -2.03
N LEU A 45 -7.23 -4.90 -1.62
CA LEU A 45 -7.70 -6.00 -2.45
C LEU A 45 -8.44 -5.49 -3.69
N ILE A 46 -9.33 -4.50 -3.53
CA ILE A 46 -10.02 -3.85 -4.65
C ILE A 46 -9.00 -3.23 -5.61
N LEU A 47 -8.04 -2.45 -5.08
CA LEU A 47 -7.00 -1.80 -5.86
C LEU A 47 -6.12 -2.82 -6.60
N PHE A 48 -5.74 -3.91 -5.94
CA PHE A 48 -4.96 -4.99 -6.55
C PHE A 48 -5.73 -5.66 -7.69
N VAL A 49 -6.98 -6.08 -7.47
CA VAL A 49 -7.75 -6.81 -8.49
C VAL A 49 -8.05 -5.91 -9.70
N THR A 50 -8.52 -4.70 -9.46
CA THR A 50 -8.85 -3.73 -10.53
C THR A 50 -7.60 -3.27 -11.27
N GLY A 51 -6.56 -2.88 -10.53
CA GLY A 51 -5.29 -2.45 -11.06
C GLY A 51 -4.56 -3.53 -11.86
N PHE A 52 -4.55 -4.78 -11.36
CA PHE A 52 -3.95 -5.91 -12.05
C PHE A 52 -4.70 -6.24 -13.36
N LYS A 53 -6.04 -6.20 -13.35
CA LYS A 53 -6.85 -6.37 -14.57
C LYS A 53 -6.57 -5.29 -15.59
N PHE A 54 -6.45 -4.04 -15.15
CA PHE A 54 -6.09 -2.90 -16.00
C PHE A 54 -4.69 -3.09 -16.61
N ALA A 55 -3.67 -3.33 -15.78
CA ALA A 55 -2.29 -3.54 -16.22
C ALA A 55 -2.19 -4.70 -17.22
N ARG A 56 -2.86 -5.83 -16.96
CA ARG A 56 -2.84 -7.00 -17.84
C ARG A 56 -3.47 -6.73 -19.21
N ARG A 57 -4.51 -5.89 -19.29
CA ARG A 57 -5.07 -5.43 -20.57
C ARG A 57 -4.09 -4.52 -21.30
N SER A 58 -3.47 -3.56 -20.60
CA SER A 58 -2.48 -2.66 -21.19
C SER A 58 -1.26 -3.40 -21.77
N ILE A 59 -0.79 -4.47 -21.12
CA ILE A 59 0.33 -5.31 -21.63
C ILE A 59 -0.01 -5.97 -22.96
N ARG A 60 -1.29 -6.30 -23.21
CA ARG A 60 -1.73 -6.95 -24.45
C ARG A 60 -1.99 -5.97 -25.60
N SER A 61 -1.79 -4.67 -25.38
CA SER A 61 -1.93 -3.65 -26.43
C SER A 61 -0.85 -3.80 -27.50
N GLU A 62 -1.22 -3.60 -28.77
CA GLU A 62 -0.29 -3.57 -29.91
C GLU A 62 0.68 -2.39 -29.82
N ASN A 63 0.21 -1.26 -29.28
CA ASN A 63 1.06 -0.09 -29.05
C ASN A 63 2.14 -0.39 -28.00
N LYS A 64 3.42 -0.29 -28.41
CA LYS A 64 4.60 -0.55 -27.57
C LYS A 64 4.62 0.28 -26.28
N GLU A 65 4.18 1.53 -26.32
CA GLU A 65 4.17 2.43 -25.15
C GLU A 65 3.12 2.01 -24.13
N VAL A 66 1.92 1.67 -24.58
CA VAL A 66 0.83 1.17 -23.73
C VAL A 66 1.22 -0.14 -23.07
N ARG A 67 1.93 -1.00 -23.81
CA ARG A 67 2.47 -2.25 -23.28
C ARG A 67 3.53 -2.03 -22.20
N LEU A 68 4.43 -1.06 -22.38
CA LEU A 68 5.43 -0.70 -21.36
C LEU A 68 4.76 -0.13 -20.10
N LYS A 69 3.78 0.78 -20.26
CA LYS A 69 2.93 1.28 -19.17
C LYS A 69 2.30 0.12 -18.40
N GLY A 70 1.73 -0.85 -19.11
CA GLY A 70 1.13 -2.04 -18.51
C GLY A 70 2.11 -2.85 -17.66
N LYS A 71 3.35 -3.06 -18.14
CA LYS A 71 4.39 -3.79 -17.37
C LYS A 71 4.77 -3.07 -16.09
N LEU A 72 4.99 -1.75 -16.16
CA LEU A 72 5.30 -0.91 -14.99
C LEU A 72 4.16 -0.92 -13.97
N LEU A 73 2.92 -0.76 -14.43
CA LEU A 73 1.74 -0.83 -13.58
C LEU A 73 1.57 -2.20 -12.93
N GLN A 74 1.81 -3.29 -13.67
CA GLN A 74 1.70 -4.63 -13.10
C GLN A 74 2.68 -4.82 -11.95
N PHE A 75 3.96 -4.43 -12.14
CA PHE A 75 4.94 -4.45 -11.07
C PHE A 75 4.52 -3.55 -9.91
N ALA A 76 4.06 -2.33 -10.18
CA ALA A 76 3.63 -1.38 -9.16
C ALA A 76 2.51 -1.94 -8.28
N PHE A 77 1.44 -2.50 -8.88
CA PHE A 77 0.32 -3.07 -8.12
C PHE A 77 0.75 -4.27 -7.26
N ILE A 78 1.60 -5.16 -7.78
CA ILE A 78 2.11 -6.32 -7.03
C ILE A 78 2.98 -5.85 -5.87
N ALA A 79 4.02 -5.04 -6.15
CA ALA A 79 4.96 -4.55 -5.15
C ALA A 79 4.26 -3.75 -4.06
N PHE A 80 3.35 -2.84 -4.44
CA PHE A 80 2.54 -2.06 -3.50
C PHE A 80 1.70 -2.96 -2.60
N THR A 81 0.95 -3.90 -3.19
CA THR A 81 0.03 -4.75 -2.42
C THR A 81 0.79 -5.65 -1.46
N ILE A 82 1.88 -6.29 -1.92
CA ILE A 82 2.72 -7.13 -1.06
C ILE A 82 3.31 -6.30 0.07
N ALA A 83 3.93 -5.16 -0.24
CA ALA A 83 4.57 -4.32 0.77
C ALA A 83 3.56 -3.78 1.79
N ALA A 84 2.43 -3.27 1.31
CA ALA A 84 1.39 -2.69 2.17
C ALA A 84 0.69 -3.75 3.03
N VAL A 85 0.42 -4.93 2.48
CA VAL A 85 -0.14 -6.04 3.27
C VAL A 85 0.87 -6.50 4.30
N ILE A 86 2.12 -6.79 3.93
CA ILE A 86 3.16 -7.23 4.88
C ILE A 86 3.39 -6.16 5.97
N GLU A 87 3.52 -4.88 5.62
CA GLU A 87 3.72 -3.82 6.61
C GLU A 87 2.57 -3.76 7.62
N LYS A 88 1.32 -3.94 7.16
CA LYS A 88 0.14 -3.89 8.02
C LYS A 88 -0.11 -5.18 8.78
N THR A 89 0.08 -6.34 8.17
CA THR A 89 -0.10 -7.65 8.83
C THR A 89 1.05 -7.95 9.77
N ALA A 90 2.31 -7.69 9.40
CA ALA A 90 3.44 -7.81 10.31
C ALA A 90 3.22 -6.91 11.53
N ARG A 91 2.77 -5.67 11.33
CA ARG A 91 2.38 -4.81 12.45
C ARG A 91 1.24 -5.41 13.28
N SER A 92 0.14 -5.83 12.67
CA SER A 92 -1.03 -6.38 13.39
C SER A 92 -0.74 -7.67 14.14
N ILE A 93 0.03 -8.59 13.55
CA ILE A 93 0.41 -9.89 14.15
C ILE A 93 1.40 -9.66 15.30
N LEU A 94 2.34 -8.73 15.14
CA LEU A 94 3.32 -8.44 16.18
C LEU A 94 2.70 -7.67 17.35
N ILE A 95 1.65 -6.84 17.14
CA ILE A 95 0.94 -6.04 18.18
C ILE A 95 0.45 -6.90 19.36
N GLY A 96 0.11 -8.18 19.12
CA GLY A 96 -0.39 -9.06 20.17
C GLY A 96 0.67 -9.81 21.00
N THR A 97 1.93 -9.87 20.56
CA THR A 97 2.93 -10.77 21.16
C THR A 97 4.28 -10.13 21.46
N VAL A 98 4.62 -8.99 20.84
CA VAL A 98 6.01 -8.50 20.78
C VAL A 98 6.18 -6.99 21.11
N PHE A 99 5.11 -6.18 21.10
CA PHE A 99 5.20 -4.70 21.22
C PHE A 99 5.29 -4.10 22.62
N LEU A 100 5.81 -4.84 23.60
CA LEU A 100 6.35 -4.17 24.79
C LEU A 100 7.78 -3.68 24.56
N ASP A 101 8.52 -4.28 23.61
CA ASP A 101 9.94 -3.99 23.44
C ASP A 101 10.29 -3.42 22.05
N PRO A 102 10.51 -2.10 21.92
CA PRO A 102 10.92 -1.44 20.67
C PRO A 102 12.36 -1.80 20.24
N THR A 103 13.07 -2.65 20.99
CA THR A 103 14.47 -3.04 20.77
C THR A 103 14.69 -4.12 19.71
N ILE A 104 13.63 -4.71 19.16
CA ILE A 104 13.77 -5.81 18.19
C ILE A 104 14.18 -5.25 16.82
N LEU A 105 15.49 -5.22 16.61
CA LEU A 105 16.18 -4.76 15.39
C LEU A 105 15.56 -5.31 14.09
N LEU A 106 15.09 -6.56 14.10
CA LEU A 106 14.49 -7.23 12.94
C LEU A 106 13.25 -6.50 12.43
N LEU A 107 12.41 -5.95 13.32
CA LEU A 107 11.19 -5.25 12.93
C LEU A 107 11.51 -3.94 12.19
N SER A 108 12.43 -3.16 12.73
CA SER A 108 12.89 -1.91 12.10
C SER A 108 13.46 -2.17 10.70
N VAL A 109 14.23 -3.25 10.54
CA VAL A 109 14.77 -3.65 9.23
C VAL A 109 13.64 -4.03 8.26
N ILE A 110 12.68 -4.85 8.67
CA ILE A 110 11.53 -5.22 7.83
C ILE A 110 10.75 -3.98 7.39
N LEU A 111 10.49 -3.04 8.31
CA LEU A 111 9.78 -1.80 7.99
C LEU A 111 10.55 -0.95 6.96
N VAL A 112 11.86 -0.80 7.11
CA VAL A 112 12.69 -0.06 6.14
C VAL A 112 12.64 -0.74 4.76
N VAL A 113 12.76 -2.06 4.69
CA VAL A 113 12.66 -2.80 3.43
C VAL A 113 11.29 -2.61 2.77
N MET A 114 10.20 -2.69 3.54
CA MET A 114 8.85 -2.45 3.01
C MET A 114 8.69 -1.02 2.50
N ARG A 115 9.30 -0.02 3.17
CA ARG A 115 9.29 1.37 2.71
C ARG A 115 10.02 1.56 1.39
N LEU A 116 11.18 0.94 1.23
CA LEU A 116 11.90 0.96 -0.04
C LEU A 116 11.06 0.33 -1.15
N LEU A 117 10.41 -0.81 -0.87
CA LEU A 117 9.52 -1.47 -1.84
C LEU A 117 8.30 -0.62 -2.20
N LEU A 118 7.68 0.06 -1.23
CA LEU A 118 6.58 1.00 -1.47
C LEU A 118 7.03 2.20 -2.31
N ILE A 119 8.19 2.79 -2.01
CA ILE A 119 8.76 3.88 -2.81
C ILE A 119 9.02 3.41 -4.24
N SER A 120 9.62 2.23 -4.43
CA SER A 120 9.82 1.64 -5.76
C SER A 120 8.49 1.42 -6.50
N SER A 121 7.44 0.98 -5.79
CA SER A 121 6.10 0.83 -6.38
C SER A 121 5.51 2.18 -6.81
N ALA A 122 5.73 3.25 -6.04
CA ALA A 122 5.28 4.60 -6.38
C ALA A 122 5.98 5.14 -7.63
N PHE A 123 7.30 4.93 -7.74
CA PHE A 123 8.05 5.24 -8.97
C PHE A 123 7.51 4.46 -10.19
N ALA A 124 7.18 3.18 -10.01
CA ALA A 124 6.59 2.37 -11.06
C ALA A 124 5.16 2.81 -11.42
N PHE A 125 4.35 3.27 -10.45
CA PHE A 125 3.04 3.88 -10.74
C PHE A 125 3.19 5.17 -11.54
N TYR A 126 4.11 6.05 -11.14
CA TYR A 126 4.41 7.28 -11.86
C TYR A 126 4.79 6.97 -13.33
N GLY A 127 5.71 6.03 -13.54
CA GLY A 127 6.11 5.60 -14.88
C GLY A 127 4.99 4.89 -15.65
N GLY A 128 4.17 4.11 -14.96
CA GLY A 128 3.07 3.33 -15.53
C GLY A 128 1.89 4.18 -16.01
N PHE A 129 1.53 5.23 -15.28
CA PHE A 129 0.44 6.12 -15.67
C PHE A 129 0.90 7.22 -16.64
N LEU A 130 1.98 7.93 -16.30
CA LEU A 130 2.40 9.12 -17.04
C LEU A 130 3.37 8.77 -18.19
N LEU A 131 4.24 7.76 -18.01
CA LEU A 131 5.32 7.40 -18.93
C LEU A 131 6.10 8.64 -19.43
N PRO A 132 6.83 9.33 -18.54
CA PRO A 132 7.63 10.48 -18.92
C PRO A 132 8.68 10.13 -20.00
N ASN A 133 9.06 11.13 -20.78
CA ASN A 133 9.94 10.96 -21.95
C ASN A 133 11.28 10.28 -21.63
N TRP A 134 11.83 10.47 -20.42
CA TRP A 134 13.07 9.83 -20.00
C TRP A 134 12.91 8.31 -19.78
N ILE A 135 11.79 7.85 -19.22
CA ILE A 135 11.46 6.42 -19.11
C ILE A 135 11.25 5.83 -20.50
N LYS A 136 10.46 6.51 -21.32
CA LYS A 136 10.17 6.10 -22.70
C LYS A 136 11.46 5.91 -23.48
N LYS A 137 12.36 6.90 -23.50
CA LYS A 137 13.62 6.86 -24.26
C LYS A 137 14.55 5.73 -23.83
N ASN A 138 14.57 5.38 -22.54
CA ASN A 138 15.47 4.35 -22.02
C ASN A 138 14.93 2.92 -22.18
N LEU A 139 13.60 2.74 -22.15
CA LEU A 139 12.96 1.42 -22.13
C LEU A 139 12.26 1.02 -23.44
N THR A 140 12.19 1.91 -24.43
CA THR A 140 11.62 1.61 -25.77
C THR A 140 12.64 1.58 -26.91
N LYS A 141 13.94 1.72 -26.61
CA LYS A 141 15.01 1.30 -27.54
C LYS A 141 14.91 -0.21 -27.79
#